data_AF-A0A960BSJ8-F1
#
_entry.id   AF-A0A960BSJ8-F1
#
_cell.length_a   1.000
_cell.length_b   1.000
_cell.length_c   1.000
_cell.angle_alpha   90.00
_cell.angle_beta   90.00
_cell.angle_gamma   90.00
#
_symmetry.space_group_name_H-M   'P 1'
#
loop_
_entity.id
_entity.type
_entity.pdbx_description
1 polymer ?
#
loop_
_entity_poly.entity_id
_entity_poly.type
_entity_poly.pdbx_seq_one_letter_code
_entity_poly.pdbx_strand_id
1 'polypeptide(L)'
;RAAFHARGYVRTSMKGVAAAAGVAPEVVNRYWNSKESLFAAAMQLPFDPASAMPQLVAPGLDGMGERLTRATLDLLADEQSRNDFIALFQAGASATKAARGMQDFIERSMVDRLVRTLGVPDARLRVNLIMSYLIGIGTTRYIVRIEPIASMPEDDLVKLVAPTIQNWLDPTKPLQKPKGGSGGTKPTKTAEPKPRTDS
;
A
#
# COMPACT_ATOMS: atom_id res chain seq x y z
N ARG A 1 3.25 17.45 9.74
CA ARG A 1 2.10 16.71 10.32
C ARG A 1 0.76 17.44 10.12
N ALA A 2 0.58 18.65 10.66
CA ALA A 2 -0.69 19.39 10.61
C ALA A 2 -1.32 19.56 9.20
N ALA A 3 -0.53 19.97 8.20
CA ALA A 3 -1.02 20.14 6.83
C ALA A 3 -1.62 18.86 6.23
N PHE A 4 -0.95 17.72 6.46
CA PHE A 4 -1.42 16.41 5.99
C PHE A 4 -2.67 15.93 6.72
N HIS A 5 -2.80 16.17 8.03
CA HIS A 5 -4.05 15.85 8.75
C HIS A 5 -5.23 16.70 8.27
N ALA A 6 -5.00 17.98 7.98
CA ALA A 6 -6.07 18.89 7.56
C ALA A 6 -6.57 18.61 6.14
N ARG A 7 -5.65 18.36 5.18
CA ARG A 7 -5.99 18.29 3.75
C ARG A 7 -5.93 16.88 3.17
N GLY A 8 -5.29 15.94 3.86
CA GLY A 8 -4.96 14.60 3.38
C GLY A 8 -3.67 14.58 2.54
N TYR A 9 -3.18 13.38 2.21
CA TYR A 9 -1.98 13.22 1.40
C TYR A 9 -2.13 13.88 0.02
N VAL A 10 -3.17 13.53 -0.74
CA VAL A 10 -3.36 13.96 -2.14
C VAL A 10 -3.35 15.48 -2.31
N ARG A 11 -4.10 16.20 -1.47
CA ARG A 11 -4.27 17.67 -1.60
C ARG A 11 -3.17 18.50 -0.95
N THR A 12 -2.21 17.88 -0.27
CA THR A 12 -1.07 18.59 0.31
C THR A 12 0.07 18.67 -0.70
N SER A 13 0.66 19.85 -0.88
CA SER A 13 1.83 20.06 -1.75
C SER A 13 3.05 20.46 -0.92
N MET A 14 4.26 20.19 -1.41
CA MET A 14 5.50 20.61 -0.72
C MET A 14 5.55 22.13 -0.54
N LYS A 15 5.16 22.90 -1.56
CA LYS A 15 5.03 24.37 -1.47
C LYS A 15 4.01 24.80 -0.40
N GLY A 16 2.88 24.10 -0.29
CA GLY A 16 1.87 24.38 0.73
C GLY A 16 2.35 24.09 2.15
N VAL A 17 3.19 23.05 2.32
CA VAL A 17 3.83 22.75 3.61
C VAL A 17 4.88 23.82 3.94
N ALA A 18 5.71 24.23 2.97
CA ALA A 18 6.71 25.27 3.16
C ALA A 18 6.07 26.59 3.62
N ALA A 19 5.01 27.02 2.95
CA ALA A 19 4.25 28.21 3.32
C ALA A 19 3.66 28.12 4.74
N ALA A 20 3.09 26.97 5.11
CA ALA A 20 2.54 26.75 6.45
C ALA A 20 3.62 26.70 7.54
N ALA A 21 4.86 26.33 7.19
CA ALA A 21 6.00 26.27 8.10
C ALA A 21 6.84 27.56 8.11
N GLY A 22 6.49 28.57 7.30
CA GLY A 22 7.25 29.83 7.22
C GLY A 22 8.65 29.67 6.62
N VAL A 23 8.90 28.63 5.82
CA VAL A 23 10.20 28.36 5.19
C VAL A 23 10.11 28.41 3.66
N ALA A 24 11.25 28.64 3.01
CA ALA A 24 11.33 28.60 1.55
C ALA A 24 11.11 27.15 1.01
N PRO A 25 10.39 26.96 -0.10
CA PRO A 25 10.18 25.62 -0.70
C PRO A 25 11.46 24.85 -1.00
N GLU A 26 12.55 25.55 -1.32
CA GLU A 26 13.87 25.00 -1.60
C GLU A 26 14.46 24.28 -0.38
N VAL A 27 14.19 24.80 0.83
CA VAL A 27 14.62 24.17 2.09
C VAL A 27 13.90 22.82 2.25
N VAL A 28 12.58 22.81 2.03
CA VAL A 28 11.79 21.58 2.09
C VAL A 28 12.27 20.57 1.04
N ASN A 29 12.52 21.03 -0.19
CA ASN A 29 13.00 20.14 -1.24
C ASN A 29 14.39 19.56 -0.92
N ARG A 30 15.30 20.35 -0.36
CA ARG A 30 16.65 19.90 0.02
C ARG A 30 16.65 18.81 1.08
N TYR A 31 15.75 18.86 2.07
CA TYR A 31 15.71 17.86 3.15
C TYR A 31 14.98 16.57 2.75
N TRP A 32 13.90 16.68 1.96
CA TRP A 32 13.02 15.53 1.72
C TRP A 32 12.96 15.08 0.26
N ASN A 33 13.39 15.88 -0.72
CA ASN A 33 13.47 15.58 -2.17
C ASN A 33 12.14 15.20 -2.87
N SER A 34 11.13 14.76 -2.14
CA SER A 34 9.82 14.32 -2.64
C SER A 34 8.73 14.56 -1.61
N LYS A 35 7.48 14.56 -2.08
CA LYS A 35 6.31 14.65 -1.20
C LYS A 35 6.13 13.36 -0.39
N GLU A 36 6.47 12.22 -0.97
CA GLU A 36 6.43 10.90 -0.35
C GLU A 36 7.35 10.86 0.86
N SER A 37 8.61 11.23 0.72
CA SER A 37 9.59 11.27 1.82
C SER A 37 9.22 12.31 2.87
N LEU A 38 8.67 13.47 2.46
CA LEU A 38 8.15 14.47 3.41
C LEU A 38 6.96 13.93 4.21
N PHE A 39 6.06 13.19 3.56
CA PHE A 39 4.92 12.56 4.23
C PHE A 39 5.38 11.47 5.18
N ALA A 40 6.31 10.62 4.74
CA ALA A 40 6.90 9.56 5.56
C ALA A 40 7.53 10.13 6.83
N ALA A 41 8.37 11.16 6.70
CA ALA A 41 8.96 11.86 7.84
C ALA A 41 7.90 12.53 8.73
N ALA A 42 6.90 13.19 8.14
CA ALA A 42 5.86 13.89 8.89
C ALA A 42 4.92 12.96 9.67
N MET A 43 4.75 11.72 9.21
CA MET A 43 3.95 10.68 9.86
C MET A 43 4.79 9.73 10.72
N GLN A 44 6.12 9.90 10.74
CA GLN A 44 7.05 9.00 11.43
C GLN A 44 6.86 7.55 10.97
N LEU A 45 6.79 7.36 9.64
CA LEU A 45 6.67 6.01 9.10
C LEU A 45 7.94 5.20 9.40
N PRO A 46 7.80 3.89 9.66
CA PRO A 46 8.92 3.03 10.02
C PRO A 46 9.89 2.82 8.84
N PHE A 47 9.48 3.16 7.61
CA PHE A 47 10.35 3.20 6.44
C PHE A 47 9.90 4.29 5.47
N ASP A 48 10.78 4.67 4.53
CA ASP A 48 10.44 5.56 3.41
C ASP A 48 10.18 4.74 2.13
N PRO A 49 8.91 4.60 1.68
CA PRO A 49 8.59 3.92 0.42
C PRO A 49 9.27 4.54 -0.81
N ALA A 50 9.62 5.83 -0.78
CA ALA A 50 10.23 6.49 -1.92
C ALA A 50 11.63 5.93 -2.22
N SER A 51 12.35 5.47 -1.21
CA SER A 51 13.68 4.86 -1.32
C SER A 51 13.64 3.33 -1.30
N ALA A 52 12.79 2.73 -0.46
CA ALA A 52 12.69 1.29 -0.31
C ALA A 52 12.12 0.59 -1.56
N MET A 53 11.04 1.13 -2.14
CA MET A 53 10.37 0.48 -3.28
C MET A 53 11.25 0.40 -4.54
N PRO A 54 11.98 1.46 -4.95
CA PRO A 54 12.93 1.34 -6.07
C PRO A 54 13.99 0.28 -5.86
N GLN A 55 14.58 0.18 -4.66
CA GLN A 55 15.61 -0.82 -4.37
C GLN A 55 15.06 -2.25 -4.44
N LEU A 56 13.84 -2.45 -3.94
CA LEU A 56 13.16 -3.75 -3.98
C LEU A 56 12.86 -4.20 -5.41
N VAL A 57 12.47 -3.27 -6.28
CA VAL A 57 12.04 -3.51 -7.67
C VAL A 57 13.21 -3.57 -8.64
N ALA A 58 14.30 -2.83 -8.40
CA ALA A 58 15.43 -2.69 -9.33
C ALA A 58 16.02 -4.02 -9.83
N PRO A 59 16.15 -5.09 -9.01
CA PRO A 59 16.65 -6.38 -9.49
C PRO A 59 15.69 -7.14 -10.42
N GLY A 60 14.46 -6.67 -10.62
CA GLY A 60 13.44 -7.33 -11.42
C GLY A 60 12.51 -8.26 -10.63
N LEU A 61 11.60 -8.94 -11.32
CA LEU A 61 10.59 -9.82 -10.68
C LEU A 61 11.18 -11.12 -10.13
N ASP A 62 12.32 -11.56 -10.65
CA ASP A 62 12.94 -12.80 -10.18
C ASP A 62 13.48 -12.62 -8.75
N GLY A 63 13.22 -13.61 -7.89
CA GLY A 63 13.50 -13.56 -6.45
C GLY A 63 12.78 -12.44 -5.67
N MET A 64 11.86 -11.70 -6.29
CA MET A 64 11.19 -10.57 -5.64
C MET A 64 10.29 -11.02 -4.48
N GLY A 65 9.71 -12.22 -4.57
CA GLY A 65 8.94 -12.81 -3.47
C GLY A 65 9.76 -13.01 -2.20
N GLU A 66 11.02 -13.45 -2.34
CA GLU A 66 11.95 -13.57 -1.21
C GLU A 66 12.30 -12.20 -0.65
N ARG A 67 12.67 -11.24 -1.50
CA ARG A 67 13.04 -9.88 -1.05
C ARG A 67 11.89 -9.19 -0.32
N LEU A 68 10.66 -9.31 -0.83
CA LEU A 68 9.45 -8.78 -0.17
C LEU A 68 9.20 -9.42 1.20
N THR A 69 9.40 -10.74 1.29
CA THR A 69 9.20 -11.48 2.53
C THR A 69 10.22 -11.04 3.59
N ARG A 70 11.51 -11.06 3.24
CA ARG A 70 12.60 -10.63 4.15
C ARG A 70 12.42 -9.19 4.59
N ALA A 71 12.22 -8.26 3.65
CA ALA A 71 12.02 -6.85 3.98
C ALA A 71 10.84 -6.63 4.95
N THR A 72 9.77 -7.43 4.85
CA THR A 72 8.65 -7.35 5.79
C THR A 72 8.99 -7.93 7.15
N LEU A 73 9.68 -9.08 7.19
CA LEU A 73 10.07 -9.73 8.44
C LEU A 73 11.12 -8.91 9.20
N ASP A 74 12.10 -8.34 8.49
CA ASP A 74 13.11 -7.42 9.03
C ASP A 74 12.45 -6.17 9.63
N LEU A 75 11.53 -5.56 8.89
CA LEU A 75 10.79 -4.37 9.35
C LEU A 75 10.02 -4.63 10.65
N LEU A 76 9.42 -5.82 10.78
CA LEU A 76 8.60 -6.18 11.93
C LEU A 76 9.39 -6.86 13.06
N ALA A 77 10.63 -7.27 12.82
CA ALA A 77 11.53 -7.80 13.85
C ALA A 77 11.91 -6.70 14.84
N ASP A 78 12.22 -5.50 14.33
CA ASP A 78 12.47 -4.30 15.14
C ASP A 78 11.21 -3.87 15.91
N GLU A 79 11.33 -3.73 17.23
CA GLU A 79 10.20 -3.46 18.11
C GLU A 79 9.59 -2.08 17.87
N GLN A 80 10.42 -1.06 17.67
CA GLN A 80 9.96 0.30 17.42
C GLN A 80 9.22 0.38 16.09
N SER A 81 9.83 -0.15 15.02
CA SER A 81 9.24 -0.20 13.68
C SER A 81 7.93 -0.98 13.65
N ARG A 82 7.86 -2.09 14.40
CA ARG A 82 6.62 -2.86 14.58
C ARG A 82 5.53 -2.04 15.29
N ASN A 83 5.86 -1.36 16.37
CA ASN A 83 4.90 -0.52 17.11
C ASN A 83 4.38 0.63 16.23
N ASP A 84 5.26 1.27 15.47
CA ASP A 84 4.91 2.34 14.52
C ASP A 84 4.01 1.81 13.39
N PHE A 85 4.31 0.62 12.86
CA PHE A 85 3.48 -0.06 11.87
C PHE A 85 2.07 -0.39 12.42
N ILE A 86 1.96 -0.87 13.66
CA ILE A 86 0.68 -1.16 14.31
C ILE A 86 -0.12 0.13 14.52
N ALA A 87 0.52 1.19 15.02
CA ALA A 87 -0.12 2.48 15.21
C ALA A 87 -0.65 3.05 13.88
N LEU A 88 0.13 2.86 12.80
CA LEU A 88 -0.27 3.24 11.45
C LEU A 88 -1.52 2.49 10.98
N PHE A 89 -1.54 1.17 11.19
CA PHE A 89 -2.67 0.31 10.81
C PHE A 89 -3.94 0.68 11.59
N GLN A 90 -3.83 0.91 12.90
CA GLN A 90 -4.94 1.35 13.75
C GLN A 90 -5.48 2.72 13.34
N ALA A 91 -4.58 3.66 13.01
CA ALA A 91 -4.97 4.96 12.49
C ALA A 91 -5.75 4.81 11.17
N GLY A 92 -5.32 3.91 10.28
CA GLY A 92 -6.02 3.54 9.05
C GLY A 92 -7.41 2.92 9.27
N ALA A 93 -7.58 2.13 10.32
CA ALA A 93 -8.85 1.48 10.65
C ALA A 93 -9.92 2.44 11.21
N SER A 94 -9.50 3.57 11.80
CA SER A 94 -10.38 4.54 12.48
C SER A 94 -11.34 5.34 11.58
N ALA A 95 -11.37 5.10 10.25
CA ALA A 95 -12.18 5.83 9.26
C ALA A 95 -12.03 7.38 9.27
N THR A 96 -10.97 7.90 9.89
CA THR A 96 -10.69 9.34 9.98
C THR A 96 -10.14 9.93 8.67
N LYS A 97 -10.10 11.26 8.53
CA LYS A 97 -9.43 11.91 7.37
C LYS A 97 -7.93 11.55 7.28
N ALA A 98 -7.29 11.29 8.42
CA ALA A 98 -5.90 10.84 8.48
C ALA A 98 -5.75 9.42 7.90
N ALA A 99 -6.70 8.52 8.20
CA ALA A 99 -6.77 7.18 7.63
C ALA A 99 -6.79 7.19 6.10
N ARG A 100 -7.63 8.05 5.51
CA ARG A 100 -7.72 8.20 4.04
C ARG A 100 -6.41 8.69 3.42
N GLY A 101 -5.75 9.66 4.06
CA GLY A 101 -4.45 10.13 3.60
C GLY A 101 -3.39 9.03 3.61
N MET A 102 -3.44 8.14 4.59
CA MET A 102 -2.55 6.97 4.66
C MET A 102 -2.84 5.94 3.57
N GLN A 103 -4.12 5.62 3.37
CA GLN A 103 -4.55 4.73 2.28
C GLN A 103 -4.10 5.26 0.92
N ASP A 104 -4.34 6.55 0.64
CA ASP A 104 -3.88 7.21 -0.59
C ASP A 104 -2.36 7.15 -0.76
N PHE A 105 -1.62 7.28 0.34
CA PHE A 105 -0.17 7.21 0.33
C PHE A 105 0.34 5.80 0.02
N ILE A 106 -0.20 4.77 0.67
CA ILE A 106 0.14 3.36 0.40
C ILE A 106 -0.19 2.99 -1.04
N GLU A 107 -1.38 3.38 -1.50
CA GLU A 107 -1.86 3.11 -2.86
C GLU A 107 -0.89 3.70 -3.91
N ARG A 108 -0.51 4.96 -3.77
CA ARG A 108 0.36 5.64 -4.74
C ARG A 108 1.83 5.25 -4.61
N SER A 109 2.31 5.07 -3.39
CA SER A 109 3.74 4.92 -3.12
C SER A 109 4.20 3.48 -3.21
N MET A 110 3.31 2.52 -2.98
CA MET A 110 3.64 1.09 -2.99
C MET A 110 2.85 0.34 -4.06
N VAL A 111 1.51 0.39 -4.01
CA VAL A 111 0.65 -0.45 -4.86
C VAL A 111 0.82 -0.09 -6.33
N ASP A 112 0.68 1.18 -6.68
CA ASP A 112 0.79 1.66 -8.06
C ASP A 112 2.18 1.38 -8.65
N ARG A 113 3.24 1.40 -7.83
CA ARG A 113 4.60 1.07 -8.28
C ARG A 113 4.71 -0.40 -8.64
N LEU A 114 4.28 -1.29 -7.75
CA LEU A 114 4.28 -2.73 -7.99
C LEU A 114 3.38 -3.12 -9.17
N VAL A 115 2.21 -2.50 -9.29
CA VAL A 115 1.29 -2.72 -10.42
C VAL A 115 1.96 -2.38 -11.76
N ARG A 116 2.66 -1.25 -11.82
CA ARG A 116 3.42 -0.86 -13.03
C ARG A 116 4.56 -1.83 -13.32
N THR A 117 5.25 -2.32 -12.30
CA THR A 117 6.31 -3.32 -12.45
C THR A 117 5.80 -4.65 -13.00
N LEU A 118 4.63 -5.11 -12.53
CA LEU A 118 4.04 -6.38 -12.98
C LEU A 118 3.48 -6.30 -14.40
N GLY A 119 2.82 -5.19 -14.77
CA GLY A 119 2.34 -4.98 -16.14
C GLY A 119 1.23 -5.92 -16.63
N VAL A 120 0.56 -6.67 -15.74
CA VAL A 120 -0.51 -7.63 -16.10
C VAL A 120 -1.91 -7.14 -15.69
N PRO A 121 -3.00 -7.59 -16.35
CA PRO A 121 -4.35 -7.07 -16.11
C PRO A 121 -4.86 -7.23 -14.66
N ASP A 122 -4.41 -8.25 -13.95
CA ASP A 122 -4.77 -8.57 -12.57
C ASP A 122 -3.70 -8.14 -11.55
N ALA A 123 -2.71 -7.32 -11.96
CA ALA A 123 -1.58 -6.89 -11.12
C ALA A 123 -2.04 -6.26 -9.79
N ARG A 124 -3.07 -5.41 -9.82
CA ARG A 124 -3.59 -4.76 -8.60
C ARG A 124 -4.12 -5.78 -7.60
N LEU A 125 -4.84 -6.79 -8.06
CA LEU A 125 -5.34 -7.86 -7.20
C LEU A 125 -4.20 -8.69 -6.61
N ARG A 126 -3.20 -9.04 -7.43
CA ARG A 126 -1.99 -9.76 -6.98
C ARG A 126 -1.26 -9.00 -5.89
N VAL A 127 -1.01 -7.70 -6.08
CA VAL A 127 -0.33 -6.85 -5.09
C VAL A 127 -1.12 -6.78 -3.78
N ASN A 128 -2.44 -6.64 -3.86
CA ASN A 128 -3.30 -6.63 -2.66
C ASN A 128 -3.27 -7.96 -1.91
N LEU A 129 -3.25 -9.09 -2.62
CA LEU A 129 -3.10 -10.43 -2.02
C LEU A 129 -1.74 -10.58 -1.33
N ILE A 130 -0.66 -10.17 -1.99
CA ILE A 130 0.71 -10.19 -1.44
C ILE A 130 0.78 -9.39 -0.14
N MET A 131 0.29 -8.13 -0.14
CA MET A 131 0.29 -7.29 1.05
C MET A 131 -0.53 -7.91 2.18
N SER A 132 -1.74 -8.39 1.88
CA SER A 132 -2.62 -9.00 2.89
C SER A 132 -1.98 -10.23 3.52
N TYR A 133 -1.34 -11.06 2.70
CA TYR A 133 -0.67 -12.28 3.14
C TYR A 133 0.54 -11.95 4.03
N LEU A 134 1.40 -11.03 3.60
CA LEU A 134 2.56 -10.60 4.37
C LEU A 134 2.19 -9.96 5.72
N ILE A 135 1.16 -9.10 5.72
CA ILE A 135 0.63 -8.50 6.96
C ILE A 135 0.10 -9.59 7.90
N GLY A 136 -0.61 -10.59 7.37
CA GLY A 136 -1.11 -11.72 8.13
C GLY A 136 0.01 -12.55 8.77
N ILE A 137 1.06 -12.86 8.01
CA ILE A 137 2.25 -13.56 8.51
C ILE A 137 2.94 -12.74 9.61
N GLY A 138 3.19 -11.45 9.36
CA GLY A 138 3.82 -10.56 10.33
C GLY A 138 3.01 -10.41 11.62
N THR A 139 1.69 -10.29 11.51
CA THR A 139 0.77 -10.24 12.66
C THR A 139 0.81 -11.53 13.45
N THR A 140 0.77 -12.68 12.76
CA THR A 140 0.81 -14.00 13.39
C THR A 140 2.12 -14.22 14.14
N ARG A 141 3.25 -13.83 13.54
CA ARG A 141 4.59 -14.01 14.11
C ARG A 141 4.86 -13.07 15.28
N TYR A 142 4.65 -11.78 15.10
CA TYR A 142 5.17 -10.76 16.03
C TYR A 142 4.13 -10.15 16.96
N ILE A 143 2.85 -10.19 16.60
CA ILE A 143 1.77 -9.55 17.38
C ILE A 143 1.02 -10.58 18.20
N VAL A 144 0.39 -11.54 17.52
CA VAL A 144 -0.40 -12.60 18.19
C VAL A 144 0.50 -13.73 18.70
N ARG A 145 1.68 -13.90 18.09
CA ARG A 145 2.70 -14.88 18.46
C ARG A 145 2.16 -16.32 18.49
N ILE A 146 1.51 -16.72 17.41
CA ILE A 146 0.95 -18.08 17.25
C ILE A 146 2.06 -19.05 16.81
N GLU A 147 2.18 -20.17 17.51
CA GLU A 147 3.16 -21.23 17.18
C GLU A 147 2.66 -22.17 16.06
N PRO A 148 3.57 -22.74 15.23
CA PRO A 148 5.03 -22.63 15.31
C PRO A 148 5.60 -21.37 14.60
N ILE A 149 4.75 -20.53 14.00
CA ILE A 149 5.19 -19.39 13.17
C ILE A 149 5.94 -18.33 14.00
N ALA A 150 5.57 -18.15 15.26
CA ALA A 150 6.19 -17.18 16.16
C ALA A 150 7.67 -17.48 16.42
N SER A 151 8.02 -18.75 16.67
CA SER A 151 9.39 -19.17 17.01
C SER A 151 10.21 -19.71 15.83
N MET A 152 9.57 -20.00 14.69
CA MET A 152 10.25 -20.53 13.50
C MET A 152 11.46 -19.66 13.08
N PRO A 153 12.60 -20.26 12.69
CA PRO A 153 13.71 -19.52 12.10
C PRO A 153 13.25 -18.72 10.89
N GLU A 154 13.72 -17.48 10.76
CA GLU A 154 13.24 -16.59 9.70
C GLU A 154 13.49 -17.17 8.31
N ASP A 155 14.67 -17.75 8.06
CA ASP A 155 15.00 -18.39 6.79
C ASP A 155 14.04 -19.51 6.41
N ASP A 156 13.57 -20.28 7.40
CA ASP A 156 12.62 -21.37 7.14
C ASP A 156 11.22 -20.82 6.84
N LEU A 157 10.81 -19.76 7.54
CA LEU A 157 9.56 -19.06 7.23
C LEU A 157 9.61 -18.43 5.82
N VAL A 158 10.74 -17.83 5.45
CA VAL A 158 10.95 -17.26 4.10
C VAL A 158 10.83 -18.35 3.03
N LYS A 159 11.45 -19.53 3.22
CA LYS A 159 11.34 -20.66 2.28
C LYS A 159 9.90 -21.12 2.07
N LEU A 160 9.04 -21.00 3.08
CA LEU A 160 7.61 -21.38 3.00
C LEU A 160 6.74 -20.29 2.37
N VAL A 161 7.02 -19.01 2.68
CA VAL A 161 6.18 -17.87 2.29
C VAL A 161 6.53 -17.32 0.92
N ALA A 162 7.83 -17.17 0.62
CA ALA A 162 8.32 -16.52 -0.59
C ALA A 162 7.82 -17.18 -1.90
N PRO A 163 7.73 -18.52 -2.04
CA PRO A 163 7.24 -19.14 -3.27
C PRO A 163 5.79 -18.78 -3.60
N THR A 164 4.94 -18.63 -2.59
CA THR A 164 3.54 -18.21 -2.76
C THR A 164 3.47 -16.79 -3.34
N ILE A 165 4.28 -15.89 -2.80
CA ILE A 165 4.38 -14.51 -3.28
C ILE A 165 4.96 -14.48 -4.69
N GLN A 166 6.03 -15.25 -4.95
CA GLN A 166 6.64 -15.35 -6.26
C GLN A 166 5.65 -15.86 -7.32
N ASN A 167 4.78 -16.83 -6.97
CA ASN A 167 3.73 -17.31 -7.85
C ASN A 167 2.70 -16.21 -8.19
N TRP A 168 2.36 -15.32 -7.26
CA TRP A 168 1.51 -14.17 -7.56
C TRP A 168 2.22 -13.09 -8.38
N LEU A 169 3.54 -12.96 -8.27
CA LEU A 169 4.34 -12.03 -9.08
C LEU A 169 4.61 -12.55 -10.49
N ASP A 170 4.50 -13.86 -10.72
CA ASP A 170 4.75 -14.50 -12.02
C ASP A 170 3.70 -14.05 -13.06
N PRO A 171 4.08 -13.25 -14.07
CA PRO A 171 3.16 -12.72 -15.06
C PRO A 171 2.56 -13.82 -15.96
N THR A 172 3.18 -15.00 -16.02
CA THR A 172 2.72 -16.14 -16.84
C THR A 172 1.60 -16.93 -16.16
N LYS A 173 1.36 -16.70 -14.86
CA LYS A 173 0.35 -17.42 -14.06
C LYS A 173 -0.83 -16.50 -13.74
N PRO A 174 -1.87 -16.40 -14.58
CA PRO A 174 -3.04 -15.57 -14.28
C PRO A 174 -3.73 -16.04 -13.00
N LEU A 175 -4.22 -15.09 -12.18
CA LEU A 175 -5.11 -15.44 -11.09
C LEU A 175 -6.39 -16.06 -11.66
N GLN A 176 -6.92 -17.08 -10.98
CA GLN A 176 -8.24 -17.59 -11.30
C GLN A 176 -9.26 -16.46 -11.09
N LYS A 177 -9.96 -16.06 -12.16
CA LYS A 177 -11.02 -15.06 -12.03
C LYS A 177 -12.10 -15.59 -11.10
N PRO A 178 -12.54 -14.82 -10.10
CA PRO A 178 -13.72 -15.17 -9.33
C PRO A 178 -14.89 -15.39 -10.29
N LYS A 179 -15.53 -16.57 -10.23
CA LYS A 179 -16.77 -16.82 -10.96
C LYS A 179 -17.87 -15.96 -10.32
N GLY A 180 -18.20 -14.83 -10.93
CA GLY A 180 -19.37 -14.03 -10.57
C GLY A 180 -19.04 -12.64 -10.06
N GLY A 181 -18.98 -11.70 -10.99
CA GLY A 181 -19.02 -10.26 -10.75
C GLY A 181 -19.66 -9.57 -11.94
N SER A 182 -20.85 -10.04 -12.35
CA SER A 182 -21.68 -9.31 -13.31
C SER A 182 -22.22 -8.06 -12.62
N GLY A 183 -21.39 -7.01 -12.53
CA GLY A 183 -21.87 -5.63 -12.46
C GLY A 183 -22.43 -5.25 -13.82
N GLY A 184 -23.49 -5.95 -14.26
CA GLY A 184 -24.28 -5.55 -15.40
C GLY A 184 -25.02 -4.29 -15.01
N THR A 185 -24.47 -3.12 -15.31
CA THR A 185 -25.26 -1.91 -15.44
C THR A 185 -26.20 -2.16 -16.63
N LYS A 186 -27.39 -2.68 -16.36
CA LYS A 186 -28.51 -2.63 -17.30
C LYS A 186 -28.64 -1.16 -17.72
N PRO A 187 -28.62 -0.81 -19.02
CA PRO A 187 -28.93 0.54 -19.42
C PRO A 187 -30.37 0.82 -19.00
N THR A 188 -30.54 1.81 -18.12
CA THR A 188 -31.84 2.37 -17.75
C THR A 188 -32.49 2.84 -19.05
N LYS A 189 -33.50 2.09 -19.48
CA LYS A 189 -34.34 2.46 -20.62
C LYS A 189 -35.11 3.71 -20.19
N THR A 190 -34.65 4.89 -20.60
CA THR A 190 -35.39 6.14 -20.46
C THR A 190 -36.74 5.95 -21.16
N ALA A 191 -37.81 5.86 -20.37
CA ALA A 191 -39.16 5.87 -20.88
C ALA A 191 -39.43 7.28 -21.42
N GLU A 192 -39.70 7.38 -22.72
CA GLU A 192 -40.27 8.58 -23.34
C GLU A 192 -41.61 8.92 -22.66
N PRO A 193 -41.87 10.19 -22.32
CA PRO A 193 -43.18 10.61 -21.86
C PRO A 193 -44.15 10.66 -23.05
N LYS A 194 -45.24 9.90 -22.93
CA LYS A 194 -46.39 9.89 -23.84
C LYS A 194 -47.01 11.29 -23.92
N PRO A 195 -47.36 11.82 -25.11
CA PRO A 195 -48.00 13.13 -25.22
C PRO A 195 -49.41 13.08 -24.63
N ARG A 196 -49.74 14.05 -23.77
CA ARG A 196 -51.12 14.34 -23.36
C ARG A 196 -51.88 14.85 -24.56
N THR A 197 -52.86 14.08 -25.00
CA THR A 197 -53.99 14.57 -25.79
C THR A 197 -55.01 15.10 -24.79
N ASP A 198 -55.06 16.41 -24.59
CA ASP A 198 -56.25 17.06 -24.02
C ASP A 198 -57.21 17.32 -25.19
N SER A 199 -58.41 16.74 -25.07
CA SER A 199 -59.62 17.09 -25.83
C SER A 199 -60.55 17.86 -24.91
#